data_AF-A0AB73K3J7-F1
#
_entry.id   AF-A0AB73K3J7-F1
#
_cell.length_a   1.000
_cell.length_b   1.000
_cell.length_c   1.000
_cell.angle_alpha   90.00
_cell.angle_beta   90.00
_cell.angle_gamma   90.00
#
_symmetry.space_group_name_H-M   'P 1'
#
loop_
_entity.id
_entity.type
_entity.pdbx_description
1 polymer ?
#
loop_
_entity_poly.entity_id
_entity_poly.type
_entity_poly.pdbx_seq_one_letter_code
_entity_poly.pdbx_strand_id
1 'polypeptide(L)' 'MERSKNVNKNAQKIQYGDFVTLSEMLGCTSQAARMRYERGDLNAKEALDIIIETRKKIIQEYHLKNPTKKNSTVLKTN' A
#
# COMPACT_ATOMS: atom_id res chain seq x y z
N MET A 1 13.02 17.39 21.96
CA MET A 1 12.46 17.01 20.64
C MET A 1 11.24 16.14 20.86
N GLU A 2 10.05 16.73 20.84
CA GLU A 2 8.80 15.97 20.90
C GLU A 2 8.64 15.15 19.62
N ARG A 3 8.60 13.83 19.76
CA ARG A 3 8.11 12.95 18.69
C ARG A 3 6.62 13.25 18.50
N SER A 4 6.31 14.02 17.46
CA SER A 4 4.94 14.33 17.06
C SER A 4 4.15 13.03 16.87
N LYS A 5 3.25 12.74 17.81
CA LYS A 5 2.31 11.63 17.75
C LYS A 5 1.17 11.99 16.79
N ASN A 6 1.48 12.15 15.51
CA ASN A 6 0.46 12.17 14.45
C ASN A 6 0.35 10.75 13.89
N VAL A 7 -0.30 9.86 14.65
CA VAL A 7 -0.75 8.59 14.09
C VAL A 7 -1.97 8.92 13.23
N ASN A 8 -1.71 9.33 12.00
CA ASN A 8 -2.76 9.42 10.99
C ASN A 8 -3.33 8.00 10.85
N LYS A 9 -4.54 7.76 11.37
CA LYS A 9 -5.20 6.44 11.35
C LYS A 9 -5.49 5.95 9.92
N ASN A 10 -5.29 6.82 8.93
CA ASN A 10 -5.38 6.52 7.50
C ASN A 10 -4.00 6.45 6.82
N ALA A 11 -2.89 6.52 7.56
CA ALA A 11 -1.56 6.29 7.01
C ALA A 11 -1.52 4.87 6.44
N GLN A 12 -1.51 4.80 5.12
CA GLN A 12 -1.56 3.54 4.41
C GLN A 12 -0.34 2.72 4.81
N LYS A 13 -0.59 1.53 5.37
CA LYS A 13 0.52 0.70 5.84
C LYS A 13 1.20 0.09 4.62
N ILE A 14 2.36 0.64 4.30
CA ILE A 14 3.29 0.08 3.31
C ILE A 14 3.62 -1.35 3.73
N GLN A 15 3.58 -2.27 2.78
CA GLN A 15 3.89 -3.68 2.97
C GLN A 15 5.24 -4.01 2.33
N TYR A 16 5.88 -5.10 2.80
CA TYR A 16 7.13 -5.56 2.20
C TYR A 16 7.01 -5.83 0.69
N GLY A 17 5.89 -6.44 0.27
CA GLY A 17 5.59 -6.70 -1.15
C GLY A 17 5.55 -5.43 -2.00
N ASP A 18 5.16 -4.28 -1.43
CA ASP A 18 5.12 -3.02 -2.17
C ASP A 18 6.53 -2.58 -2.59
N PHE A 19 7.56 -2.85 -1.77
CA PHE A 19 8.96 -2.56 -2.10
C PHE A 19 9.55 -3.55 -3.11
N VAL A 20 9.02 -4.77 -3.21
CA VAL A 20 9.41 -5.71 -4.26
C VAL A 20 8.94 -5.18 -5.61
N THR A 21 7.66 -4.84 -5.73
CA THR A 21 7.09 -4.25 -6.96
C THR A 21 7.75 -2.91 -7.30
N LEU A 22 7.99 -2.05 -6.32
CA LEU A 22 8.71 -0.78 -6.55
C LEU A 22 10.11 -1.02 -7.13
N SER A 23 10.79 -2.08 -6.70
CA SER A 23 12.13 -2.38 -7.18
C SER A 23 12.17 -2.86 -8.63
N GLU A 24 11.12 -3.59 -9.06
CA GLU A 24 10.92 -3.94 -10.46
C GLU A 24 10.65 -2.69 -11.29
N MET A 25 9.77 -1.79 -10.83
CA MET A 25 9.47 -0.52 -11.52
C MET A 25 10.71 0.39 -11.65
N LEU A 26 11.57 0.43 -10.64
CA LEU A 26 12.76 1.28 -10.61
C LEU A 26 14.02 0.61 -11.17
N GLY A 27 13.93 -0.66 -11.60
CA GLY A 27 15.07 -1.42 -12.13
C GLY A 27 16.21 -1.59 -11.13
N CYS A 28 15.91 -1.78 -9.84
CA CYS A 28 16.92 -1.92 -8.79
C CYS A 28 16.56 -3.03 -7.78
N THR A 29 17.35 -3.19 -6.72
CA THR A 29 17.01 -4.12 -5.64
C THR A 29 15.94 -3.52 -4.72
N SER A 30 15.19 -4.36 -4.00
CA SER A 30 14.15 -3.89 -3.05
C SER A 30 14.72 -3.06 -1.91
N GLN A 31 15.96 -3.35 -1.48
CA GLN A 31 16.67 -2.52 -0.51
C GLN A 31 16.99 -1.12 -1.10
N ALA A 32 17.46 -1.05 -2.35
CA ALA A 32 17.74 0.22 -3.00
C ALA A 32 16.45 1.04 -3.22
N ALA A 33 15.36 0.39 -3.64
CA ALA A 33 14.05 1.02 -3.81
C ALA A 33 13.54 1.62 -2.50
N ARG A 34 13.64 0.86 -1.40
CA ARG A 34 13.29 1.34 -0.06
C ARG A 34 14.14 2.54 0.36
N MET A 35 15.46 2.48 0.17
CA MET A 35 16.34 3.62 0.50
C MET A 35 16.00 4.87 -0.32
N ARG A 36 15.67 4.74 -1.62
CA ARG A 36 15.23 5.87 -2.46
C ARG A 36 13.95 6.50 -1.89
N TYR A 37 12.95 5.68 -1.57
CA TYR A 37 11.72 6.14 -0.93
C TYR A 37 11.98 6.84 0.41
N GLU A 38 12.83 6.28 1.27
CA GLU A 38 13.18 6.86 2.58
C GLU A 38 13.94 8.19 2.46
N ARG A 39 14.73 8.36 1.40
CA ARG A 39 15.45 9.61 1.08
C ARG A 39 14.56 10.68 0.43
N GLY A 40 13.31 10.37 0.13
CA GLY A 40 12.37 11.33 -0.48
C GLY A 40 12.52 11.48 -1.99
N ASP A 41 13.08 10.48 -2.69
CA ASP A 41 13.07 10.43 -4.15
C ASP A 41 11.62 10.49 -4.66
N LEU A 42 11.30 11.52 -5.46
CA LEU A 42 9.93 11.79 -5.93
C LEU A 42 9.38 10.64 -6.78
N ASN A 43 10.19 10.08 -7.68
CA ASN A 43 9.77 8.95 -8.52
C ASN A 43 9.46 7.73 -7.65
N ALA A 44 10.25 7.48 -6.62
CA ALA A 44 10.00 6.39 -5.67
C ALA A 44 8.74 6.61 -4.82
N LYS A 45 8.44 7.87 -4.43
CA LYS A 45 7.22 8.24 -3.70
C LYS A 45 5.98 8.00 -4.56
N GLU A 46 5.96 8.60 -5.75
CA GLU A 46 4.84 8.50 -6.68
C GLU A 46 4.57 7.06 -7.09
N ALA A 47 5.61 6.29 -7.45
CA ALA A 47 5.45 4.89 -7.80
C ALA A 47 4.92 4.05 -6.63
N LEU A 48 5.40 4.28 -5.40
CA LEU A 48 4.91 3.53 -4.24
C LEU A 48 3.45 3.85 -3.93
N ASP A 49 3.03 5.10 -4.07
CA ASP A 49 1.63 5.50 -3.88
C ASP A 49 0.71 4.78 -4.90
N ILE A 50 1.12 4.71 -6.17
CA ILE A 50 0.41 3.95 -7.22
C ILE A 50 0.28 2.47 -6.84
N ILE A 51 1.37 1.86 -6.37
CA ILE A 51 1.39 0.44 -5.97
C ILE A 51 0.38 0.19 -4.85
N ILE A 52 0.36 1.03 -3.82
CA ILE A 52 -0.52 0.84 -2.67
C ILE A 52 -1.99 0.97 -3.07
N GLU A 53 -2.33 2.00 -3.86
CA GLU A 53 -3.70 2.18 -4.35
C GLU A 53 -4.15 1.02 -5.25
N THR A 54 -3.26 0.56 -6.14
CA THR A 54 -3.53 -0.58 -7.02
C THR A 54 -3.76 -1.86 -6.20
N ARG A 55 -2.91 -2.13 -5.19
CA ARG A 55 -3.06 -3.29 -4.31
C ARG A 55 -4.41 -3.28 -3.60
N LYS A 56 -4.85 -2.13 -3.07
CA LYS A 56 -6.16 -2.02 -2.41
C LYS A 56 -7.29 -2.33 -3.38
N LYS A 57 -7.26 -1.71 -4.56
CA LYS A 57 -8.28 -1.89 -5.60
C LYS A 57 -8.42 -3.37 -5.96
N ILE A 58 -7.31 -4.05 -6.22
CA ILE A 58 -7.32 -5.48 -6.59
C ILE A 58 -7.88 -6.35 -5.45
N ILE A 59 -7.49 -6.09 -4.19
CA ILE A 59 -8.01 -6.83 -3.03
C ILE A 59 -9.53 -6.62 -2.87
N GLN A 60 -10.00 -5.38 -3.02
CA GLN A 60 -11.43 -5.05 -2.94
C GLN A 60 -12.22 -5.73 -4.06
N GLU A 61 -11.73 -5.64 -5.30
CA GLU A 61 -12.34 -6.32 -6.45
C GLU A 61 -12.41 -7.83 -6.25
N TYR A 62 -11.36 -8.43 -5.69
CA TYR A 62 -11.33 -9.85 -5.39
C TYR A 62 -12.40 -10.24 -4.36
N HIS A 63 -12.53 -9.47 -3.28
CA HIS A 63 -13.56 -9.72 -2.24
C HIS A 63 -14.99 -9.48 -2.74
N LEU A 64 -15.18 -8.53 -3.66
CA LEU A 64 -16.49 -8.28 -4.28
C LEU A 64 -16.90 -9.44 -5.20
N LYS A 65 -15.95 -9.97 -5.99
CA LYS A 65 -16.18 -11.11 -6.88
C LYS A 65 -16.31 -12.43 -6.13
N ASN A 66 -15.65 -12.57 -4.98
CA ASN A 66 -15.62 -13.78 -4.17
C ASN A 66 -16.11 -13.50 -2.74
N PRO A 67 -17.41 -13.22 -2.54
CA PRO A 67 -17.95 -12.92 -1.22
C PRO A 67 -17.81 -14.16 -0.31
N THR A 68 -16.84 -14.12 0.59
CA THR A 68 -16.73 -15.14 1.64
C THR A 68 -17.84 -14.93 2.70
N LYS A 69 -18.21 -15.97 3.45
CA LYS A 69 -19.25 -15.91 4.50
C LYS A 69 -19.04 -14.79 5.55
N LYS A 70 -17.84 -14.23 5.69
CA LYS A 70 -17.52 -13.08 6.55
C LYS A 70 -18.00 -11.72 5.99
N ASN A 71 -18.16 -11.59 4.68
CA ASN A 71 -18.54 -10.33 4.03
C ASN A 71 -20.06 -10.18 3.86
N SER A 72 -20.82 -11.27 3.99
CA SER A 72 -22.29 -11.29 3.86
C SER A 72 -23.03 -10.60 5.02
N THR A 73 -22.39 -10.38 6.16
CA THR A 73 -22.99 -9.68 7.32
C THR A 73 -22.97 -8.16 7.19
N VAL A 74 -22.02 -7.59 6.43
CA VAL A 74 -21.90 -6.13 6.26
C VAL A 74 -22.85 -5.60 5.16
N LEU A 75 -23.23 -6.46 4.22
CA LEU A 75 -24.12 -6.09 3.11
C LEU A 75 -25.63 -6.15 3.45
N LYS A 76 -26.00 -6.53 4.69
CA LYS A 76 -27.40 -6.67 5.13
C LYS A 76 -27.94 -5.52 5.99
N THR A 77 -27.20 -4.41 6.14
CA THR A 77 -27.57 -3.30 7.03
C THR A 77 -27.87 -1.97 6.34
N ASN A 78 -28.26 -1.98 5.06
CA ASN A 78 -28.86 -0.82 4.39
C ASN A 78 -30.22 -1.18 3.79
#